data_AF-A0A3M5UY51-F1
#
_entry.id   AF-A0A3M5UY51-F1
#
_cell.length_a   1.000
_cell.length_b   1.000
_cell.length_c   1.000
_cell.angle_alpha   90.00
_cell.angle_beta   90.00
_cell.angle_gamma   90.00
#
_symmetry.space_group_name_H-M   'P 1'
#
loop_
_entity.id
_entity.type
_entity.pdbx_description
1 polymer ?
#
loop_
_entity_poly.entity_id
_entity_poly.type
_entity_poly.pdbx_seq_one_letter_code
_entity_poly.pdbx_strand_id
1 'polypeptide(L)'
;MQFEYKKFLVTLALISNAIYAQAEQTHLSTILNIKMNATYLDIDTETPDSFGVKLMAAVRLTLSTEHSCGTSKLHITPDSIGVPVERFLAEVKKIKKYADDGAALFITHQDCDRKIPMATKFATCTGETCRSLTDVLIDGKMYLDENYRPVPAARSLFFIEQPQTYDKTLKAWKVYIYDKKTKKIAADGFVDNEDYAASKFIHKFRTFHSNGMVSSSIEMSAQGQREGKSIVRHKNGKIEKSINYNNGIITDGEYITYDPTGKIKIREHYANGVLNGPRVKLYANGNPESMEKYLDGSRSGISNYYYEDGTLKNIQDYDRGQLDGWDVKYFANGQTESQTLYTNQHIRISHEWNIDGIKVSQWEQDENHNRQGDDIEWYDNGQKRKHSIYKDGKLHGKMQGWSEDGTQLYSTEYAHGERNGQSRQWGRDGTLIEDCQYQAGKISEPCSVRTPL
;
A
#
# COMPACT_ATOMS: atom_id res chain seq x y z
N MET A 1 -31.28 -50.33 -27.16
CA MET A 1 -30.82 -50.76 -25.82
C MET A 1 -30.15 -49.54 -25.18
N GLN A 2 -30.90 -48.78 -24.39
CA GLN A 2 -31.07 -48.87 -22.92
C GLN A 2 -29.76 -48.64 -22.11
N PHE A 3 -29.74 -47.46 -21.48
CA PHE A 3 -29.30 -47.06 -20.13
C PHE A 3 -28.10 -47.74 -19.45
N GLU A 4 -27.19 -46.93 -18.89
CA GLU A 4 -27.18 -46.64 -17.44
C GLU A 4 -26.25 -45.46 -17.05
N TYR A 5 -26.70 -44.70 -16.04
CA TYR A 5 -25.98 -43.63 -15.32
C TYR A 5 -25.28 -44.20 -14.08
N LYS A 6 -24.17 -43.59 -13.62
CA LYS A 6 -23.93 -43.33 -12.18
C LYS A 6 -22.82 -42.28 -11.90
N LYS A 7 -23.13 -41.41 -10.94
CA LYS A 7 -22.36 -40.29 -10.36
C LYS A 7 -21.31 -40.78 -9.34
N PHE A 8 -20.16 -40.10 -9.18
CA PHE A 8 -19.86 -39.12 -8.11
C PHE A 8 -18.38 -38.65 -8.09
N LEU A 9 -18.18 -37.43 -7.57
CA LEU A 9 -16.97 -36.63 -7.33
C LEU A 9 -15.91 -37.28 -6.39
N VAL A 10 -14.64 -36.82 -6.45
CA VAL A 10 -14.02 -35.81 -5.52
C VAL A 10 -12.47 -35.74 -5.66
N THR A 11 -12.01 -34.58 -6.15
CA THR A 11 -10.82 -33.72 -5.86
C THR A 11 -9.34 -34.16 -5.80
N LEU A 12 -8.54 -33.31 -6.49
CA LEU A 12 -7.20 -32.73 -6.22
C LEU A 12 -5.98 -33.68 -6.19
N ALA A 13 -4.82 -33.36 -6.78
CA ALA A 13 -4.32 -32.16 -7.46
C ALA A 13 -3.03 -32.52 -8.24
N LEU A 14 -2.71 -31.76 -9.30
CA LEU A 14 -1.48 -30.94 -9.45
C LEU A 14 -1.00 -30.78 -10.91
N ILE A 15 -0.78 -29.50 -11.25
CA ILE A 15 0.22 -28.93 -12.19
C ILE A 15 -0.06 -29.04 -13.69
N SER A 16 -0.47 -27.92 -14.30
CA SER A 16 0.44 -27.06 -15.07
C SER A 16 -0.31 -25.83 -15.59
N ASN A 17 0.31 -24.66 -15.45
CA ASN A 17 -0.20 -23.38 -15.91
C ASN A 17 -0.44 -23.35 -17.42
N ALA A 18 -1.68 -23.12 -17.82
CA ALA A 18 -2.04 -22.29 -18.95
C ALA A 18 -3.37 -21.64 -18.59
N ILE A 19 -3.31 -20.54 -17.84
CA ILE A 19 -4.46 -19.65 -17.67
C ILE A 19 -4.67 -19.00 -19.04
N TYR A 20 -5.51 -19.60 -19.88
CA TYR A 20 -6.21 -18.83 -20.90
C TYR A 20 -7.17 -17.92 -20.14
N ALA A 21 -6.68 -16.72 -19.82
CA ALA A 21 -7.54 -15.62 -19.40
C ALA A 21 -8.35 -15.22 -20.65
N GLN A 22 -9.54 -15.78 -20.78
CA GLN A 22 -10.51 -15.32 -21.75
C GLN A 22 -10.85 -13.87 -21.37
N ALA A 23 -10.40 -12.93 -22.19
CA ALA A 23 -10.58 -11.50 -21.94
C ALA A 23 -12.06 -11.13 -22.18
N GLU A 24 -12.91 -11.33 -21.18
CA GLU A 24 -14.21 -10.67 -21.14
C GLU A 24 -14.03 -9.28 -20.49
N GLN A 25 -13.95 -8.26 -21.33
CA GLN A 25 -14.31 -6.90 -20.92
C GLN A 25 -15.32 -6.30 -21.89
N THR A 26 -16.44 -5.92 -21.33
CA THR A 26 -17.67 -5.53 -21.99
C THR A 26 -18.07 -4.15 -21.51
N HIS A 27 -17.32 -3.14 -21.95
CA HIS A 27 -17.75 -1.75 -21.80
C HIS A 27 -18.68 -1.42 -22.98
N LEU A 28 -19.82 -0.78 -22.68
CA LEU A 28 -20.67 -0.23 -23.73
C LEU A 28 -19.87 0.84 -24.47
N SER A 29 -19.89 0.80 -25.81
CA SER A 29 -19.15 1.73 -26.65
C SER A 29 -20.04 2.24 -27.77
N THR A 30 -19.81 3.49 -28.18
CA THR A 30 -20.53 4.12 -29.28
C THR A 30 -19.67 4.04 -30.53
N ILE A 31 -20.27 3.63 -31.66
CA ILE A 31 -19.61 3.71 -32.96
C ILE A 31 -19.58 5.18 -33.38
N LEU A 32 -18.41 5.80 -33.33
CA LEU A 32 -18.20 7.21 -33.68
C LEU A 32 -18.11 7.42 -35.19
N ASN A 33 -17.59 6.43 -35.92
CA ASN A 33 -17.37 6.54 -37.37
C ASN A 33 -17.28 5.17 -38.05
N ILE A 34 -17.74 5.11 -39.30
CA ILE A 34 -17.64 3.95 -40.20
C ILE A 34 -17.00 4.41 -41.52
N LYS A 35 -15.75 4.02 -41.78
CA LYS A 35 -15.02 4.37 -43.00
C LYS A 35 -15.03 3.20 -43.99
N MET A 36 -15.78 3.35 -45.09
CA MET A 36 -16.06 2.28 -46.05
C MET A 36 -14.90 1.91 -47.01
N ASN A 37 -13.84 2.72 -47.05
CA ASN A 37 -12.72 2.55 -47.99
C ASN A 37 -11.43 2.20 -47.23
N ALA A 38 -11.50 1.37 -46.19
CA ALA A 38 -10.30 0.87 -45.55
C ALA A 38 -9.73 -0.29 -46.39
N THR A 39 -8.41 -0.43 -46.42
CA THR A 39 -7.73 -1.56 -47.07
C THR A 39 -6.69 -2.10 -46.12
N TYR A 40 -6.51 -3.42 -46.10
CA TYR A 40 -5.41 -4.04 -45.37
C TYR A 40 -4.68 -5.04 -46.28
N LEU A 41 -3.46 -5.37 -45.87
CA LEU A 41 -2.61 -6.34 -46.54
C LEU A 41 -2.77 -7.66 -45.82
N ASP A 42 -3.19 -8.69 -46.56
CA ASP A 42 -3.11 -10.07 -46.07
C ASP A 42 -1.94 -10.78 -46.75
N ILE A 43 -1.27 -11.64 -46.00
CA ILE A 43 -0.16 -12.46 -46.49
C ILE A 43 -0.73 -13.87 -46.62
N ASP A 44 -0.91 -14.31 -47.85
CA ASP A 44 -1.38 -15.66 -48.12
C ASP A 44 -0.28 -16.66 -47.71
N THR A 45 -0.55 -17.45 -46.67
CA THR A 45 0.39 -18.46 -46.15
C THR A 45 0.13 -19.86 -46.70
N GLU A 46 -0.87 -20.04 -47.56
CA GLU A 46 -1.30 -21.38 -48.01
C GLU A 46 -0.61 -21.87 -49.29
N THR A 47 0.28 -21.08 -49.90
CA THR A 47 1.09 -21.53 -51.06
C THR A 47 2.60 -21.38 -50.79
N PRO A 48 3.38 -22.49 -50.74
CA PRO A 48 4.78 -22.44 -50.33
C PRO A 48 5.72 -21.64 -51.24
N ASP A 49 5.32 -21.32 -52.47
CA ASP A 49 6.24 -20.80 -53.51
C ASP A 49 5.87 -19.43 -54.12
N SER A 50 4.95 -18.68 -53.52
CA SER A 50 4.79 -17.25 -53.87
C SER A 50 4.21 -16.44 -52.72
N PHE A 51 4.91 -15.39 -52.27
CA PHE A 51 4.34 -14.37 -51.37
C PHE A 51 3.34 -13.52 -52.15
N GLY A 52 2.12 -14.03 -52.34
CA GLY A 52 1.00 -13.29 -52.88
C GLY A 52 0.50 -12.28 -51.84
N VAL A 53 0.90 -11.03 -51.95
CA VAL A 53 0.32 -9.95 -51.14
C VAL A 53 -1.00 -9.53 -51.78
N LYS A 54 -2.12 -9.79 -51.12
CA LYS A 54 -3.45 -9.43 -51.61
C LYS A 54 -3.96 -8.20 -50.87
N LEU A 55 -4.32 -7.15 -51.63
CA LEU A 55 -5.01 -6.00 -51.07
C LEU A 55 -6.47 -6.37 -50.86
N MET A 56 -6.95 -6.31 -49.62
CA MET A 56 -8.33 -6.67 -49.29
C MET A 56 -9.13 -5.45 -48.89
N ALA A 57 -10.36 -5.36 -49.39
CA ALA A 57 -11.31 -4.33 -49.01
C ALA A 57 -11.77 -4.56 -47.57
N ALA A 58 -11.76 -3.50 -46.78
CA ALA A 58 -12.21 -3.51 -45.39
C ALA A 58 -13.01 -2.25 -45.05
N VAL A 59 -13.79 -2.35 -43.99
CA VAL A 59 -14.45 -1.22 -43.36
C VAL A 59 -13.84 -1.04 -41.98
N ARG A 60 -13.48 0.20 -41.62
CA ARG A 60 -13.00 0.52 -40.28
C ARG A 60 -14.12 1.13 -39.45
N LEU A 61 -14.36 0.55 -38.29
CA LEU A 61 -15.17 1.10 -37.21
C LEU A 61 -14.26 1.80 -36.19
N THR A 62 -14.68 2.98 -35.74
CA THR A 62 -14.07 3.69 -34.61
C THR A 62 -15.03 3.70 -33.44
N LEU A 63 -14.58 3.24 -32.29
CA LEU A 63 -15.32 3.14 -31.04
C LEU A 63 -14.96 4.31 -30.09
N SER A 64 -15.85 4.64 -29.15
CA SER A 64 -15.62 5.69 -28.15
C SER A 64 -14.68 5.29 -27.02
N THR A 65 -14.48 3.99 -26.82
CA THR A 65 -13.62 3.39 -25.80
C THR A 65 -12.74 2.31 -26.44
N GLU A 66 -11.63 1.96 -25.79
CA GLU A 66 -10.81 0.84 -26.22
C GLU A 66 -11.50 -0.50 -25.89
N HIS A 67 -11.43 -1.46 -26.81
CA HIS A 67 -11.89 -2.83 -26.56
C HIS A 67 -10.73 -3.70 -26.03
N SER A 68 -10.98 -4.98 -25.77
CA SER A 68 -10.03 -5.89 -25.11
C SER A 68 -8.67 -6.09 -25.82
N CYS A 69 -8.52 -5.65 -27.08
CA CYS A 69 -7.22 -5.63 -27.76
C CYS A 69 -6.41 -4.32 -27.59
N GLY A 70 -6.83 -3.40 -26.70
CA GLY A 70 -6.09 -2.16 -26.41
C GLY A 70 -6.13 -1.13 -27.54
N THR A 71 -7.22 -1.11 -28.32
CA THR A 71 -7.45 -0.11 -29.37
C THR A 71 -8.93 0.21 -29.49
N SER A 72 -9.26 1.39 -29.99
CA SER A 72 -10.63 1.81 -30.32
C SER A 72 -11.03 1.52 -31.77
N LYS A 73 -10.19 0.78 -32.52
CA LYS A 73 -10.38 0.52 -33.95
C LYS A 73 -10.68 -0.95 -34.20
N LEU A 74 -11.79 -1.21 -34.87
CA LEU A 74 -12.18 -2.55 -35.32
C LEU A 74 -12.36 -2.56 -36.84
N HIS A 75 -12.02 -3.66 -37.50
CA HIS A 75 -12.14 -3.79 -38.96
C HIS A 75 -13.11 -4.90 -39.35
N ILE A 76 -13.73 -4.77 -40.51
CA ILE A 76 -14.70 -5.72 -41.06
C ILE A 76 -14.31 -6.02 -42.51
N THR A 77 -14.32 -7.29 -42.89
CA THR A 77 -14.09 -7.76 -44.27
C THR A 77 -15.21 -8.74 -44.64
N PRO A 78 -15.44 -9.04 -45.93
CA PRO A 78 -16.43 -10.06 -46.33
C PRO A 78 -16.19 -11.38 -45.60
N ASP A 79 -14.93 -11.82 -45.54
CA ASP A 79 -14.53 -13.09 -44.92
C ASP A 79 -14.66 -13.05 -43.40
N SER A 80 -14.33 -11.93 -42.76
CA SER A 80 -14.38 -11.82 -41.29
C SER A 80 -15.79 -12.03 -40.75
N ILE A 81 -16.81 -11.52 -41.44
CA ILE A 81 -18.23 -11.68 -41.06
C ILE A 81 -18.95 -12.81 -41.80
N GLY A 82 -18.23 -13.59 -42.63
CA GLY A 82 -18.79 -14.73 -43.37
C GLY A 82 -19.85 -14.35 -44.41
N VAL A 83 -19.69 -13.21 -45.10
CA VAL A 83 -20.64 -12.71 -46.09
C VAL A 83 -19.99 -12.68 -47.48
N PRO A 84 -20.69 -13.13 -48.55
CA PRO A 84 -20.17 -13.03 -49.92
C PRO A 84 -19.82 -11.59 -50.32
N VAL A 85 -18.75 -11.43 -51.10
CA VAL A 85 -18.24 -10.10 -51.52
C VAL A 85 -19.34 -9.24 -52.16
N GLU A 86 -20.23 -9.83 -52.97
CA GLU A 86 -21.30 -9.07 -53.63
C GLU A 86 -22.34 -8.49 -52.63
N ARG A 87 -22.49 -9.13 -51.46
CA ARG A 87 -23.43 -8.72 -50.40
C ARG A 87 -22.79 -7.87 -49.31
N PHE A 88 -21.46 -7.78 -49.29
CA PHE A 88 -20.71 -7.10 -48.25
C PHE A 88 -21.14 -5.65 -48.03
N LEU A 89 -21.26 -4.86 -49.09
CA LEU A 89 -21.69 -3.46 -48.98
C LEU A 89 -23.12 -3.31 -48.47
N ALA A 90 -24.01 -4.25 -48.81
CA ALA A 90 -25.38 -4.25 -48.29
C ALA A 90 -25.39 -4.53 -46.79
N GLU A 91 -24.54 -5.44 -46.31
CA GLU A 91 -24.43 -5.76 -44.89
C GLU A 91 -23.82 -4.62 -44.08
N VAL A 92 -22.77 -3.97 -44.59
CA VAL A 92 -22.19 -2.76 -43.99
C VAL A 92 -23.22 -1.64 -43.87
N LYS A 93 -24.07 -1.45 -44.88
CA LYS A 93 -25.16 -0.46 -44.84
C LYS A 93 -26.17 -0.76 -43.73
N LYS A 94 -26.46 -2.04 -43.43
CA LYS A 94 -27.32 -2.42 -42.30
C LYS A 94 -26.65 -2.11 -40.96
N ILE A 95 -25.37 -2.45 -40.79
CA ILE A 95 -24.61 -2.13 -39.57
C ILE A 95 -24.59 -0.62 -39.34
N LYS A 96 -24.36 0.15 -40.40
CA LYS A 96 -24.42 1.61 -40.35
C LYS A 96 -25.81 2.11 -39.94
N LYS A 97 -26.88 1.57 -40.53
CA LYS A 97 -28.24 1.93 -40.15
C LYS A 97 -28.52 1.65 -38.67
N TYR A 98 -28.08 0.49 -38.14
CA TYR A 98 -28.22 0.20 -36.72
C TYR A 98 -27.46 1.21 -35.84
N ALA A 99 -26.25 1.61 -36.25
CA ALA A 99 -25.48 2.62 -35.53
C ALA A 99 -26.16 4.01 -35.59
N ASP A 100 -26.63 4.42 -36.77
CA ASP A 100 -27.31 5.71 -37.00
C ASP A 100 -28.65 5.77 -36.24
N ASP A 101 -29.37 4.64 -36.13
CA ASP A 101 -30.62 4.50 -35.39
C ASP A 101 -30.40 4.34 -33.86
N GLY A 102 -29.15 4.35 -33.39
CA GLY A 102 -28.80 4.20 -31.97
C GLY A 102 -29.06 2.80 -31.39
N ALA A 103 -29.17 1.78 -32.25
CA ALA A 103 -29.41 0.42 -31.82
C ALA A 103 -28.17 -0.18 -31.14
N ALA A 104 -28.37 -0.79 -29.98
CA ALA A 104 -27.30 -1.52 -29.31
C ALA A 104 -26.91 -2.76 -30.12
N LEU A 105 -25.61 -2.99 -30.27
CA LEU A 105 -25.03 -4.11 -31.01
C LEU A 105 -24.10 -4.92 -30.13
N PHE A 106 -24.23 -6.25 -30.19
CA PHE A 106 -23.22 -7.17 -29.71
C PHE A 106 -22.21 -7.43 -30.84
N ILE A 107 -20.95 -7.09 -30.61
CA ILE A 107 -19.87 -7.24 -31.59
C ILE A 107 -18.85 -8.24 -31.06
N THR A 108 -18.65 -9.33 -31.79
CA THR A 108 -17.57 -10.30 -31.51
C THR A 108 -16.38 -9.97 -32.39
N HIS A 109 -15.15 -10.08 -31.86
CA HIS A 109 -13.92 -9.94 -32.63
C HIS A 109 -12.97 -11.13 -32.41
N GLN A 110 -12.04 -11.34 -33.34
CA GLN A 110 -10.98 -12.35 -33.23
C GLN A 110 -10.02 -12.06 -32.05
N ASP A 111 -9.30 -13.09 -31.59
CA ASP A 111 -8.28 -12.96 -30.55
C ASP A 111 -7.16 -11.97 -30.94
N CYS A 112 -6.56 -11.35 -29.94
CA CYS A 112 -5.67 -10.19 -30.11
C CYS A 112 -4.22 -10.53 -30.51
N ASP A 113 -3.99 -11.67 -31.18
CA ASP A 113 -2.66 -12.23 -31.49
C ASP A 113 -1.93 -11.52 -32.66
N ARG A 114 -1.63 -10.23 -32.43
CA ARG A 114 -0.80 -9.33 -33.28
C ARG A 114 -1.28 -9.09 -34.71
N LYS A 115 -2.56 -9.29 -34.99
CA LYS A 115 -3.19 -8.83 -36.24
C LYS A 115 -4.20 -7.72 -35.95
N ILE A 116 -4.45 -6.89 -36.96
CA ILE A 116 -5.47 -5.85 -36.95
C ILE A 116 -6.79 -6.48 -36.45
N PRO A 117 -7.44 -5.97 -35.38
CA PRO A 117 -8.62 -6.62 -34.82
C PRO A 117 -9.77 -6.69 -35.83
N MET A 118 -10.26 -7.90 -36.10
CA MET A 118 -11.35 -8.16 -37.04
C MET A 118 -12.64 -8.50 -36.30
N ALA A 119 -13.72 -7.78 -36.62
CA ALA A 119 -15.06 -8.14 -36.20
C ALA A 119 -15.50 -9.42 -36.92
N THR A 120 -16.00 -10.39 -36.16
CA THR A 120 -16.45 -11.69 -36.68
C THR A 120 -17.96 -11.83 -36.70
N LYS A 121 -18.66 -11.13 -35.81
CA LYS A 121 -20.11 -11.22 -35.70
C LYS A 121 -20.71 -9.91 -35.23
N PHE A 122 -21.80 -9.54 -35.87
CA PHE A 122 -22.68 -8.45 -35.44
C PHE A 122 -24.04 -9.05 -35.13
N ALA A 123 -24.54 -8.79 -33.94
CA ALA A 123 -25.91 -9.13 -33.59
C ALA A 123 -26.58 -7.91 -32.98
N THR A 124 -27.87 -7.72 -33.30
CA THR A 124 -28.68 -6.77 -32.54
C THR A 124 -28.74 -7.26 -31.09
N CYS A 125 -28.63 -6.31 -30.18
CA CYS A 125 -28.63 -6.56 -28.76
C CYS A 125 -30.07 -6.90 -28.33
N THR A 126 -30.43 -8.18 -28.40
CA THR A 126 -31.70 -8.69 -27.88
C THR A 126 -31.51 -9.22 -26.46
N GLY A 127 -32.59 -9.41 -25.70
CA GLY A 127 -32.53 -9.92 -24.32
C GLY A 127 -31.85 -11.28 -24.17
N GLU A 128 -31.69 -12.04 -25.26
CA GLU A 128 -30.96 -13.31 -25.28
C GLU A 128 -29.49 -13.12 -25.70
N THR A 129 -29.19 -12.28 -26.70
CA THR A 129 -27.82 -12.05 -27.20
C THR A 129 -26.96 -11.16 -26.31
N CYS A 130 -27.59 -10.25 -25.57
CA CYS A 130 -26.91 -9.23 -24.79
C CYS A 130 -27.11 -9.37 -23.29
N ARG A 131 -27.71 -10.47 -22.83
CA ARG A 131 -28.07 -10.67 -21.42
C ARG A 131 -26.89 -10.41 -20.47
N SER A 132 -25.67 -10.78 -20.88
CA SER A 132 -24.42 -10.53 -20.15
C SER A 132 -23.89 -9.08 -20.24
N LEU A 133 -24.25 -8.31 -21.28
CA LEU A 133 -23.89 -6.89 -21.47
C LEU A 133 -24.88 -5.92 -20.81
N THR A 134 -26.17 -6.29 -20.75
CA THR A 134 -27.26 -5.47 -20.21
C THR A 134 -27.39 -5.54 -18.69
N ASP A 135 -26.62 -6.40 -18.02
CA ASP A 135 -26.68 -6.60 -16.57
C ASP A 135 -26.23 -5.37 -15.74
N VAL A 136 -25.78 -4.28 -16.39
CA VAL A 136 -25.44 -3.01 -15.71
C VAL A 136 -26.67 -2.12 -15.50
N LEU A 137 -27.79 -2.35 -16.19
CA LEU A 137 -29.07 -1.63 -16.00
C LEU A 137 -30.22 -2.62 -15.83
N ILE A 138 -30.24 -3.30 -14.68
CA ILE A 138 -31.40 -4.10 -14.25
C ILE A 138 -32.24 -3.20 -13.35
N ASP A 139 -33.53 -3.04 -13.66
CA ASP A 139 -34.48 -2.33 -12.78
C ASP A 139 -34.13 -0.83 -12.56
N GLY A 140 -33.66 -0.15 -13.62
CA GLY A 140 -33.36 1.30 -13.58
C GLY A 140 -32.15 1.68 -12.73
N LYS A 141 -31.28 0.71 -12.39
CA LYS A 141 -30.15 0.91 -11.48
C LYS A 141 -28.82 0.62 -12.16
N MET A 142 -27.84 1.50 -11.93
CA MET A 142 -26.44 1.25 -12.26
C MET A 142 -25.68 0.85 -10.99
N TYR A 143 -24.99 -0.29 -11.03
CA TYR A 143 -24.31 -0.88 -9.88
C TYR A 143 -22.85 -0.46 -9.79
N LEU A 144 -22.35 -0.18 -8.59
CA LEU A 144 -21.03 0.41 -8.35
C LEU A 144 -20.16 -0.38 -7.33
N ASP A 145 -18.85 -0.28 -7.48
CA ASP A 145 -17.83 -0.81 -6.55
C ASP A 145 -17.56 0.13 -5.36
N GLU A 146 -16.59 -0.22 -4.51
CA GLU A 146 -16.14 0.59 -3.37
C GLU A 146 -15.62 2.00 -3.71
N ASN A 147 -15.23 2.23 -4.96
CA ASN A 147 -14.75 3.50 -5.48
C ASN A 147 -15.82 4.24 -6.30
N TYR A 148 -17.07 3.78 -6.23
CA TYR A 148 -18.21 4.30 -6.99
C TYR A 148 -18.05 4.18 -8.51
N ARG A 149 -17.28 3.20 -8.98
CA ARG A 149 -17.12 2.90 -10.42
C ARG A 149 -18.12 1.84 -10.86
N PRO A 150 -18.68 1.92 -12.09
CA PRO A 150 -19.63 0.92 -12.59
C PRO A 150 -19.07 -0.50 -12.63
N VAL A 151 -19.82 -1.47 -12.09
CA VAL A 151 -19.47 -2.91 -12.07
C VAL A 151 -20.73 -3.78 -12.15
N PRO A 152 -20.61 -5.07 -12.52
CA PRO A 152 -21.76 -5.98 -12.52
C PRO A 152 -22.42 -6.12 -11.16
N ALA A 153 -23.74 -6.32 -11.15
CA ALA A 153 -24.55 -6.43 -9.93
C ALA A 153 -24.00 -7.46 -8.94
N ALA A 154 -23.42 -8.58 -9.39
CA ALA A 154 -22.88 -9.60 -8.49
C ALA A 154 -21.73 -9.10 -7.59
N ARG A 155 -20.92 -8.14 -8.07
CA ARG A 155 -19.73 -7.61 -7.38
C ARG A 155 -19.95 -6.23 -6.74
N SER A 156 -21.15 -5.68 -6.86
CA SER A 156 -21.43 -4.32 -6.41
C SER A 156 -21.70 -4.21 -4.92
N LEU A 157 -21.24 -3.08 -4.37
CA LEU A 157 -21.52 -2.63 -3.01
C LEU A 157 -22.58 -1.53 -2.99
N PHE A 158 -22.67 -0.75 -4.07
CA PHE A 158 -23.59 0.36 -4.20
C PHE A 158 -24.39 0.29 -5.50
N PHE A 159 -25.40 1.15 -5.61
CA PHE A 159 -26.08 1.44 -6.86
C PHE A 159 -26.55 2.89 -6.91
N ILE A 160 -26.76 3.40 -8.11
CA ILE A 160 -27.45 4.66 -8.39
C ILE A 160 -28.72 4.37 -9.18
N GLU A 161 -29.74 5.19 -9.01
CA GLU A 161 -30.95 5.14 -9.83
C GLU A 161 -30.77 6.05 -11.05
N GLN A 162 -31.32 5.61 -12.18
CA GLN A 162 -31.21 6.26 -13.48
C GLN A 162 -32.60 6.62 -14.04
N PRO A 163 -32.74 7.76 -14.75
CA PRO A 163 -31.72 8.79 -15.00
C PRO A 163 -31.49 9.70 -13.78
N GLN A 164 -30.36 10.40 -13.76
CA GLN A 164 -30.04 11.41 -12.76
C GLN A 164 -30.84 12.70 -12.99
N THR A 165 -30.94 13.53 -11.96
CA THR A 165 -31.64 14.82 -12.07
C THR A 165 -30.64 15.93 -12.41
N TYR A 166 -30.87 16.67 -13.49
CA TYR A 166 -30.04 17.83 -13.85
C TYR A 166 -30.37 19.05 -12.99
N ASP A 167 -29.35 19.61 -12.33
CA ASP A 167 -29.43 20.87 -11.57
C ASP A 167 -29.07 22.04 -12.48
N LYS A 168 -30.04 22.91 -12.77
CA LYS A 168 -29.87 24.07 -13.68
C LYS A 168 -28.97 25.16 -13.09
N THR A 169 -28.93 25.30 -11.77
CA THR A 169 -28.16 26.34 -11.09
C THR A 169 -26.68 25.97 -11.10
N LEU A 170 -26.38 24.72 -10.74
CA LEU A 170 -25.02 24.20 -10.69
C LEU A 170 -24.52 23.67 -12.04
N LYS A 171 -25.40 23.58 -13.04
CA LYS A 171 -25.13 23.02 -14.38
C LYS A 171 -24.46 21.65 -14.30
N ALA A 172 -25.04 20.77 -13.47
CA ALA A 172 -24.45 19.47 -13.12
C ALA A 172 -25.55 18.46 -12.82
N TRP A 173 -25.24 17.17 -12.90
CA TRP A 173 -26.19 16.09 -12.63
C TRP A 173 -26.11 15.64 -11.19
N LYS A 174 -27.23 15.72 -10.46
CA LYS A 174 -27.33 15.30 -9.07
C LYS A 174 -27.38 13.78 -8.98
N VAL A 175 -26.48 13.21 -8.18
CA VAL A 175 -26.38 11.75 -7.99
C VAL A 175 -26.61 11.38 -6.53
N TYR A 176 -27.40 10.34 -6.30
CA TYR A 176 -27.56 9.66 -5.03
C TYR A 176 -27.04 8.23 -5.16
N ILE A 177 -26.11 7.87 -4.28
CA ILE A 177 -25.47 6.56 -4.25
C ILE A 177 -26.00 5.81 -3.04
N TYR A 178 -26.64 4.68 -3.29
CA TYR A 178 -27.29 3.85 -2.30
C TYR A 178 -26.44 2.63 -1.97
N ASP A 179 -26.30 2.33 -0.69
CA ASP A 179 -25.75 1.05 -0.24
C ASP A 179 -26.68 -0.08 -0.68
N LYS A 180 -26.12 -1.09 -1.36
CA LYS A 180 -26.89 -2.16 -1.98
C LYS A 180 -27.64 -3.01 -0.97
N LYS A 181 -27.08 -3.22 0.23
CA LYS A 181 -27.65 -4.09 1.27
C LYS A 181 -28.74 -3.36 2.05
N THR A 182 -28.45 -2.16 2.51
CA THR A 182 -29.31 -1.38 3.41
C THR A 182 -30.29 -0.48 2.67
N LYS A 183 -30.07 -0.22 1.38
CA LYS A 183 -30.84 0.73 0.55
C LYS A 183 -30.83 2.17 1.07
N LYS A 184 -29.95 2.49 2.01
CA LYS A 184 -29.75 3.86 2.51
C LYS A 184 -28.75 4.60 1.63
N ILE A 185 -28.87 5.92 1.59
CA ILE A 185 -27.90 6.78 0.89
C ILE A 185 -26.55 6.66 1.60
N ALA A 186 -25.55 6.18 0.87
CA ALA A 186 -24.15 6.08 1.30
C ALA A 186 -23.37 7.34 0.91
N ALA A 187 -23.70 7.94 -0.23
CA ALA A 187 -23.10 9.17 -0.71
C ALA A 187 -24.04 9.94 -1.64
N ASP A 188 -23.80 11.24 -1.80
CA ASP A 188 -24.48 12.06 -2.79
C ASP A 188 -23.54 13.15 -3.32
N GLY A 189 -23.78 13.62 -4.52
CA GLY A 189 -22.91 14.62 -5.14
C GLY A 189 -23.45 15.15 -6.45
N PHE A 190 -22.58 15.80 -7.21
CA PHE A 190 -22.86 16.28 -8.54
C PHE A 190 -21.79 15.77 -9.50
N VAL A 191 -22.19 15.47 -10.72
CA VAL A 191 -21.30 15.01 -11.79
C VAL A 191 -21.44 15.89 -13.03
N ASP A 192 -20.41 15.95 -13.86
CA ASP A 192 -20.33 16.87 -15.01
C ASP A 192 -21.02 16.38 -16.29
N ASN A 193 -21.39 15.09 -16.36
CA ASN A 193 -22.01 14.49 -17.54
C ASN A 193 -23.27 13.67 -17.15
N GLU A 194 -24.19 13.51 -18.09
CA GLU A 194 -25.37 12.66 -17.95
C GLU A 194 -24.96 11.19 -17.85
N ASP A 195 -23.97 10.81 -18.67
CA ASP A 195 -23.34 9.50 -18.59
C ASP A 195 -22.44 9.44 -17.34
N TYR A 196 -22.98 8.83 -16.27
CA TYR A 196 -22.25 8.64 -15.01
C TYR A 196 -20.92 7.91 -15.21
N ALA A 197 -20.87 6.94 -16.11
CA ALA A 197 -19.68 6.12 -16.31
C ALA A 197 -18.50 6.93 -16.89
N ALA A 198 -18.81 7.97 -17.67
CA ALA A 198 -17.84 8.90 -18.25
C ALA A 198 -17.65 10.17 -17.40
N SER A 199 -18.35 10.28 -16.27
CA SER A 199 -18.37 11.50 -15.47
C SER A 199 -17.25 11.58 -14.45
N LYS A 200 -16.95 12.81 -14.02
CA LYS A 200 -16.24 13.08 -12.77
C LYS A 200 -17.15 13.83 -11.80
N PHE A 201 -16.88 13.66 -10.51
CA PHE A 201 -17.59 14.47 -9.52
C PHE A 201 -17.08 15.91 -9.52
N ILE A 202 -18.01 16.85 -9.41
CA ILE A 202 -17.78 18.30 -9.31
C ILE A 202 -18.63 18.88 -8.18
N HIS A 203 -18.37 20.11 -7.77
CA HIS A 203 -19.04 20.77 -6.65
C HIS A 203 -18.95 19.95 -5.36
N LYS A 204 -19.99 19.99 -4.53
CA LYS A 204 -20.03 19.31 -3.23
C LYS A 204 -20.35 17.83 -3.39
N PHE A 205 -19.49 16.97 -2.86
CA PHE A 205 -19.73 15.54 -2.66
C PHE A 205 -19.74 15.20 -1.17
N ARG A 206 -20.70 14.39 -0.74
CA ARG A 206 -20.85 13.99 0.66
C ARG A 206 -20.95 12.48 0.77
N THR A 207 -20.41 11.96 1.86
CA THR A 207 -20.63 10.58 2.29
C THR A 207 -21.37 10.57 3.61
N PHE A 208 -22.07 9.47 3.91
CA PHE A 208 -22.93 9.33 5.07
C PHE A 208 -22.50 8.13 5.93
N HIS A 209 -22.62 8.30 7.24
CA HIS A 209 -22.49 7.21 8.21
C HIS A 209 -23.70 6.27 8.12
N SER A 210 -23.58 5.08 8.71
CA SER A 210 -24.67 4.09 8.76
C SER A 210 -25.96 4.59 9.46
N ASN A 211 -25.85 5.64 10.28
CA ASN A 211 -26.98 6.31 10.94
C ASN A 211 -27.61 7.43 10.08
N GLY A 212 -27.13 7.66 8.86
CA GLY A 212 -27.63 8.68 7.93
C GLY A 212 -27.07 10.09 8.15
N MET A 213 -26.22 10.31 9.17
CA MET A 213 -25.54 11.59 9.34
C MET A 213 -24.38 11.74 8.36
N VAL A 214 -24.10 12.97 7.91
CA VAL A 214 -22.96 13.24 7.01
C VAL A 214 -21.64 12.84 7.68
N SER A 215 -20.93 11.91 7.07
CA SER A 215 -19.59 11.47 7.47
C SER A 215 -18.49 12.36 6.91
N SER A 216 -18.62 12.77 5.66
CA SER A 216 -17.67 13.69 5.05
C SER A 216 -18.35 14.57 4.02
N SER A 217 -17.78 15.75 3.79
CA SER A 217 -18.16 16.63 2.68
C SER A 217 -16.91 17.22 2.07
N ILE A 218 -16.78 17.11 0.75
CA ILE A 218 -15.64 17.57 -0.03
C ILE A 218 -16.19 18.53 -1.10
N GLU A 219 -15.54 19.67 -1.25
CA GLU A 219 -15.80 20.61 -2.35
C GLU A 219 -14.81 20.30 -3.51
N MET A 220 -15.31 20.28 -4.73
CA MET A 220 -14.54 19.94 -5.94
C MET A 220 -14.72 20.99 -7.04
N SER A 221 -13.63 21.24 -7.76
CA SER A 221 -13.58 22.13 -8.91
C SER A 221 -14.32 21.56 -10.11
N ALA A 222 -14.54 22.38 -11.15
CA ALA A 222 -15.09 21.94 -12.43
C ALA A 222 -14.18 20.92 -13.15
N GLN A 223 -12.91 20.82 -12.77
CA GLN A 223 -11.96 19.83 -13.27
C GLN A 223 -12.01 18.51 -12.50
N GLY A 224 -12.80 18.42 -11.42
CA GLY A 224 -12.91 17.24 -10.57
C GLY A 224 -11.79 17.10 -9.54
N GLN A 225 -11.06 18.19 -9.27
CA GLN A 225 -10.03 18.25 -8.23
C GLN A 225 -10.62 18.79 -6.93
N ARG A 226 -10.06 18.44 -5.76
CA ARG A 226 -10.51 19.01 -4.49
C ARG A 226 -10.20 20.51 -4.44
N GLU A 227 -11.18 21.32 -4.12
CA GLU A 227 -11.03 22.78 -4.06
C GLU A 227 -11.91 23.33 -2.94
N GLY A 228 -11.31 24.08 -2.02
CA GLY A 228 -11.99 24.59 -0.83
C GLY A 228 -12.04 23.59 0.32
N LYS A 229 -13.12 23.64 1.11
CA LYS A 229 -13.17 23.04 2.44
C LYS A 229 -13.68 21.60 2.41
N SER A 230 -12.85 20.65 2.84
CA SER A 230 -13.23 19.28 3.16
C SER A 230 -13.48 19.14 4.66
N ILE A 231 -14.63 18.58 5.06
CA ILE A 231 -15.00 18.39 6.47
C ILE A 231 -15.29 16.91 6.70
N VAL A 232 -14.64 16.32 7.70
CA VAL A 232 -14.93 14.97 8.20
C VAL A 232 -15.62 15.10 9.55
N ARG A 233 -16.61 14.24 9.81
CA ARG A 233 -17.41 14.24 11.03
C ARG A 233 -17.46 12.86 11.65
N HIS A 234 -17.51 12.81 12.96
CA HIS A 234 -17.81 11.63 13.75
C HIS A 234 -19.26 11.15 13.54
N LYS A 235 -19.57 9.91 13.94
CA LYS A 235 -20.93 9.36 13.87
C LYS A 235 -21.98 10.18 14.63
N ASN A 236 -21.57 10.94 15.64
CA ASN A 236 -22.45 11.84 16.40
C ASN A 236 -22.62 13.23 15.75
N GLY A 237 -22.05 13.45 14.57
CA GLY A 237 -22.13 14.70 13.81
C GLY A 237 -21.12 15.78 14.17
N LYS A 238 -20.36 15.60 15.27
CA LYS A 238 -19.29 16.54 15.62
C LYS A 238 -18.17 16.48 14.58
N ILE A 239 -17.52 17.62 14.33
CA ILE A 239 -16.41 17.70 13.39
C ILE A 239 -15.23 16.89 13.93
N GLU A 240 -14.70 16.00 13.10
CA GLU A 240 -13.45 15.28 13.35
C GLU A 240 -12.28 16.11 12.85
N LYS A 241 -12.33 16.60 11.62
CA LYS A 241 -11.31 17.49 11.05
C LYS A 241 -11.85 18.30 9.89
N SER A 242 -11.21 19.43 9.62
CA SER A 242 -11.52 20.30 8.49
C SER A 242 -10.23 20.64 7.76
N ILE A 243 -10.14 20.33 6.48
CA ILE A 243 -8.95 20.53 5.64
C ILE A 243 -9.33 21.41 4.46
N ASN A 244 -8.51 22.43 4.15
CA ASN A 244 -8.71 23.27 2.98
C ASN A 244 -7.78 22.79 1.86
N TYR A 245 -8.30 22.75 0.64
CA TYR A 245 -7.57 22.37 -0.56
C TYR A 245 -7.56 23.51 -1.57
N ASN A 246 -6.48 23.64 -2.33
CA ASN A 246 -6.38 24.47 -3.52
C ASN A 246 -5.83 23.58 -4.66
N ASN A 247 -6.62 23.36 -5.71
CA ASN A 247 -6.28 22.48 -6.85
C ASN A 247 -5.76 21.09 -6.43
N GLY A 248 -6.41 20.46 -5.46
CA GLY A 248 -6.04 19.15 -4.93
C GLY A 248 -4.96 19.15 -3.85
N ILE A 249 -4.31 20.28 -3.58
CA ILE A 249 -3.21 20.42 -2.61
C ILE A 249 -3.73 21.00 -1.30
N ILE A 250 -3.34 20.45 -0.15
CA ILE A 250 -3.71 21.00 1.16
C ILE A 250 -3.08 22.40 1.32
N THR A 251 -3.87 23.39 1.74
CA THR A 251 -3.35 24.75 1.93
C THR A 251 -2.47 24.85 3.17
N ASP A 252 -1.56 25.81 3.21
CA ASP A 252 -0.68 26.02 4.34
C ASP A 252 -1.44 26.38 5.62
N GLY A 253 -0.95 25.91 6.77
CA GLY A 253 -1.50 26.27 8.08
C GLY A 253 -1.59 25.12 9.07
N GLU A 254 -2.16 25.41 10.23
CA GLU A 254 -2.44 24.43 11.28
C GLU A 254 -3.77 23.70 11.01
N TYR A 255 -3.74 22.38 11.13
CA TYR A 255 -4.88 21.51 11.03
C TYR A 255 -5.07 20.73 12.32
N ILE A 256 -6.33 20.69 12.77
CA ILE A 256 -6.70 20.08 14.04
C ILE A 256 -7.64 18.90 13.77
N THR A 257 -7.33 17.77 14.41
CA THR A 257 -8.22 16.61 14.51
C THR A 257 -8.78 16.52 15.92
N TYR A 258 -10.08 16.33 16.04
CA TYR A 258 -10.84 16.20 17.28
C TYR A 258 -11.33 14.77 17.47
N ASP A 259 -11.49 14.34 18.71
CA ASP A 259 -12.14 13.08 19.08
C ASP A 259 -13.68 13.19 19.01
N PRO A 260 -14.44 12.09 19.21
CA PRO A 260 -15.90 12.14 19.21
C PRO A 260 -16.51 13.01 20.33
N THR A 261 -15.76 13.33 21.39
CA THR A 261 -16.22 14.22 22.46
C THR A 261 -16.05 15.70 22.11
N GLY A 262 -15.19 16.02 21.14
CA GLY A 262 -14.81 17.35 20.70
C GLY A 262 -13.48 17.84 21.29
N LYS A 263 -12.74 16.98 22.00
CA LYS A 263 -11.40 17.27 22.49
C LYS A 263 -10.39 17.15 21.35
N ILE A 264 -9.33 17.95 21.42
CA ILE A 264 -8.24 17.89 20.42
C ILE A 264 -7.48 16.57 20.58
N LYS A 265 -7.27 15.88 19.47
CA LYS A 265 -6.49 14.64 19.37
C LYS A 265 -5.14 14.88 18.69
N ILE A 266 -5.13 15.69 17.62
CA ILE A 266 -3.91 15.96 16.84
C ILE A 266 -3.92 17.42 16.40
N ARG A 267 -2.77 18.09 16.49
CA ARG A 267 -2.45 19.34 15.79
C ARG A 267 -1.26 19.11 14.87
N GLU A 268 -1.35 19.58 13.64
CA GLU A 268 -0.31 19.38 12.62
C GLU A 268 -0.24 20.59 11.69
N HIS A 269 0.95 20.88 11.17
CA HIS A 269 1.17 22.00 10.25
C HIS A 269 1.51 21.51 8.85
N TYR A 270 0.90 22.11 7.84
CA TYR A 270 1.22 21.83 6.44
C TYR A 270 1.81 23.07 5.78
N ALA A 271 2.74 22.83 4.86
CA ALA A 271 3.24 23.82 3.90
C ALA A 271 3.35 23.16 2.52
N ASN A 272 2.88 23.81 1.47
CA ASN A 272 2.84 23.30 0.10
C ASN A 272 2.23 21.89 -0.01
N GLY A 273 1.18 21.61 0.77
CA GLY A 273 0.48 20.33 0.77
C GLY A 273 1.16 19.19 1.52
N VAL A 274 2.32 19.40 2.12
CA VAL A 274 3.05 18.39 2.89
C VAL A 274 3.17 18.80 4.36
N LEU A 275 3.24 17.81 5.25
CA LEU A 275 3.41 18.03 6.67
C LEU A 275 4.78 18.70 6.93
N ASN A 276 4.78 19.92 7.46
CA ASN A 276 5.99 20.72 7.68
C ASN A 276 5.78 21.60 8.92
N GLY A 277 6.63 21.41 9.93
CA GLY A 277 6.52 22.04 11.23
C GLY A 277 6.15 21.06 12.35
N PRO A 278 5.62 21.57 13.48
CA PRO A 278 5.31 20.75 14.64
C PRO A 278 4.08 19.87 14.43
N ARG A 279 4.09 18.70 15.07
CA ARG A 279 2.94 17.81 15.16
C ARG A 279 2.77 17.33 16.60
N VAL A 280 1.62 17.60 17.18
CA VAL A 280 1.31 17.24 18.57
C VAL A 280 0.13 16.27 18.57
N LYS A 281 0.33 15.09 19.17
CA LYS A 281 -0.76 14.16 19.50
C LYS A 281 -1.06 14.24 20.98
N LEU A 282 -2.32 14.11 21.35
CA LEU A 282 -2.81 14.20 22.72
C LEU A 282 -3.55 12.93 23.12
N TYR A 283 -3.36 12.50 24.37
CA TYR A 283 -4.20 11.51 25.03
C TYR A 283 -5.60 12.08 25.36
N ALA A 284 -6.54 11.21 25.74
CA ALA A 284 -7.91 11.60 26.06
C ALA A 284 -8.02 12.54 27.29
N ASN A 285 -7.03 12.48 28.19
CA ASN A 285 -6.90 13.38 29.33
C ASN A 285 -6.35 14.78 28.95
N GLY A 286 -5.86 14.96 27.72
CA GLY A 286 -5.29 16.20 27.21
C GLY A 286 -3.77 16.32 27.35
N ASN A 287 -3.12 15.36 28.01
CA ASN A 287 -1.66 15.32 28.07
C ASN A 287 -1.07 14.99 26.68
N PRO A 288 0.12 15.52 26.35
CA PRO A 288 0.83 15.12 25.15
C PRO A 288 1.06 13.60 25.11
N GLU A 289 0.77 12.98 23.99
CA GLU A 289 1.22 11.62 23.65
C GLU A 289 2.58 11.69 22.94
N SER A 290 2.69 12.64 21.99
CA SER A 290 3.91 12.90 21.25
C SER A 290 3.98 14.36 20.81
N MET A 291 5.18 14.93 20.87
CA MET A 291 5.55 16.19 20.24
C MET A 291 6.64 15.90 19.21
N GLU A 292 6.28 15.96 17.94
CA GLU A 292 7.12 15.60 16.81
C GLU A 292 7.40 16.84 15.97
N LYS A 293 8.48 16.82 15.18
CA LYS A 293 8.81 17.86 14.21
C LYS A 293 8.99 17.23 12.83
N TYR A 294 8.41 17.86 11.81
CA TYR A 294 8.49 17.43 10.42
C TYR A 294 9.10 18.51 9.54
N LEU A 295 9.84 18.08 8.53
CA LEU A 295 10.34 18.87 7.42
C LEU A 295 10.01 18.12 6.14
N ASP A 296 9.29 18.76 5.23
CA ASP A 296 8.92 18.21 3.91
C ASP A 296 8.34 16.79 3.96
N GLY A 297 7.41 16.57 4.90
CA GLY A 297 6.71 15.30 5.07
C GLY A 297 7.46 14.25 5.89
N SER A 298 8.74 14.48 6.23
CA SER A 298 9.57 13.55 7.00
C SER A 298 9.87 14.07 8.40
N ARG A 299 9.97 13.18 9.39
CA ARG A 299 10.40 13.58 10.75
C ARG A 299 11.81 14.16 10.70
N SER A 300 12.04 15.28 11.37
CA SER A 300 13.34 15.95 11.41
C SER A 300 13.53 16.72 12.71
N GLY A 301 14.63 16.44 13.40
CA GLY A 301 14.95 16.89 14.74
C GLY A 301 14.29 16.07 15.85
N ILE A 302 14.37 16.60 17.06
CA ILE A 302 13.92 15.95 18.29
C ILE A 302 12.40 15.73 18.30
N SER A 303 12.02 14.49 18.57
CA SER A 303 10.65 14.05 18.88
C SER A 303 10.58 13.53 20.30
N ASN A 304 9.62 14.04 21.08
CA ASN A 304 9.38 13.63 22.46
C ASN A 304 8.09 12.82 22.54
N TYR A 305 8.11 11.75 23.33
CA TYR A 305 6.96 10.87 23.59
C TYR A 305 6.76 10.77 25.08
N TYR A 306 5.50 10.64 25.49
CA TYR A 306 5.12 10.70 26.89
C TYR A 306 4.18 9.54 27.25
N TYR A 307 4.21 9.13 28.52
CA TYR A 307 3.18 8.29 29.11
C TYR A 307 1.89 9.10 29.31
N GLU A 308 0.77 8.41 29.57
CA GLU A 308 -0.53 9.07 29.71
C GLU A 308 -0.58 10.04 30.90
N ASP A 309 0.21 9.81 31.96
CA ASP A 309 0.35 10.73 33.09
C ASP A 309 1.17 12.01 32.78
N GLY A 310 1.74 12.10 31.58
CA GLY A 310 2.56 13.22 31.12
C GLY A 310 4.06 13.07 31.41
N THR A 311 4.49 11.96 32.03
CA THR A 311 5.91 11.68 32.24
C THR A 311 6.59 11.38 30.90
N LEU A 312 7.82 11.87 30.73
CA LEU A 312 8.59 11.66 29.51
C LEU A 312 8.92 10.17 29.37
N LYS A 313 8.59 9.61 28.21
CA LYS A 313 8.78 8.19 27.88
C LYS A 313 9.97 7.97 26.97
N ASN A 314 10.13 8.82 25.96
CA ASN A 314 11.19 8.67 24.98
C ASN A 314 11.56 10.02 24.32
N ILE A 315 12.85 10.26 24.09
CA ILE A 315 13.38 11.32 23.22
C ILE A 315 14.07 10.66 22.05
N GLN A 316 13.73 11.07 20.82
CA GLN A 316 14.32 10.53 19.60
C GLN A 316 14.74 11.65 18.66
N ASP A 317 15.99 11.61 18.19
CA ASP A 317 16.48 12.50 17.15
C ASP A 317 16.36 11.88 15.76
N TYR A 318 15.88 12.67 14.80
CA TYR A 318 15.63 12.22 13.43
C TYR A 318 16.32 13.13 12.41
N ASP A 319 16.97 12.56 11.41
CA ASP A 319 17.25 13.25 10.13
C ASP A 319 16.46 12.57 9.01
N ARG A 320 15.71 13.36 8.24
CA ARG A 320 14.95 12.91 7.06
C ARG A 320 14.19 11.58 7.27
N GLY A 321 13.51 11.47 8.41
CA GLY A 321 12.67 10.32 8.76
C GLY A 321 13.40 9.13 9.39
N GLN A 322 14.72 9.19 9.55
CA GLN A 322 15.56 8.14 10.10
C GLN A 322 16.15 8.56 11.44
N LEU A 323 16.34 7.62 12.36
CA LEU A 323 17.04 7.91 13.61
C LEU A 323 18.51 8.25 13.31
N ASP A 324 18.91 9.47 13.67
CA ASP A 324 20.26 9.97 13.49
C ASP A 324 20.56 10.94 14.65
N GLY A 325 21.22 10.40 15.68
CA GLY A 325 21.32 11.02 17.00
C GLY A 325 20.80 10.10 18.10
N TRP A 326 20.42 10.67 19.24
CA TRP A 326 20.07 9.90 20.44
C TRP A 326 18.62 9.38 20.43
N ASP A 327 18.42 8.12 20.82
CA ASP A 327 17.17 7.50 21.28
C ASP A 327 17.31 7.22 22.78
N VAL A 328 16.60 7.98 23.61
CA VAL A 328 16.67 7.92 25.07
C VAL A 328 15.31 7.54 25.63
N LYS A 329 15.23 6.33 26.19
CA LYS A 329 14.01 5.78 26.78
C LYS A 329 14.04 5.90 28.29
N TYR A 330 12.86 6.09 28.86
CA TYR A 330 12.65 6.22 30.29
C TYR A 330 11.58 5.23 30.75
N PHE A 331 11.81 4.64 31.92
CA PHE A 331 10.79 3.92 32.64
C PHE A 331 9.70 4.87 33.14
N ALA A 332 8.53 4.34 33.49
CA ALA A 332 7.41 5.13 34.01
C ALA A 332 7.74 5.85 35.34
N ASN A 333 8.75 5.41 36.08
CA ASN A 333 9.25 6.11 37.27
C ASN A 333 10.18 7.31 36.95
N GLY A 334 10.42 7.59 35.67
CA GLY A 334 11.28 8.67 35.18
C GLY A 334 12.76 8.33 35.10
N GLN A 335 13.19 7.15 35.55
CA GLN A 335 14.58 6.70 35.41
C GLN A 335 14.90 6.33 33.96
N THR A 336 16.15 6.53 33.56
CA THR A 336 16.60 6.16 32.21
C THR A 336 16.59 4.63 32.07
N GLU A 337 15.96 4.14 31.02
CA GLU A 337 15.94 2.72 30.64
C GLU A 337 17.07 2.41 29.67
N SER A 338 17.23 3.25 28.65
CA SER A 338 18.29 3.07 27.66
C SER A 338 18.69 4.37 26.98
N GLN A 339 19.94 4.48 26.58
CA GLN A 339 20.48 5.52 25.72
C GLN A 339 21.18 4.86 24.55
N THR A 340 20.67 5.08 23.34
CA THR A 340 21.26 4.55 22.11
C THR A 340 21.58 5.69 21.16
N LEU A 341 22.83 5.81 20.74
CA LEU A 341 23.24 6.78 19.72
C LEU A 341 23.21 6.11 18.35
N TYR A 342 22.48 6.68 17.41
CA TYR A 342 22.48 6.29 16.00
C TYR A 342 23.32 7.29 15.19
N THR A 343 24.05 6.78 14.21
CA THR A 343 24.69 7.60 13.17
C THR A 343 24.53 6.88 11.84
N ASN A 344 23.97 7.57 10.84
CA ASN A 344 23.65 6.97 9.55
C ASN A 344 22.86 5.65 9.70
N GLN A 345 21.85 5.65 10.57
CA GLN A 345 20.98 4.48 10.90
C GLN A 345 21.66 3.32 11.64
N HIS A 346 22.93 3.42 12.02
CA HIS A 346 23.63 2.36 12.75
C HIS A 346 23.89 2.76 14.21
N ILE A 347 23.78 1.80 15.11
CA ILE A 347 24.05 2.03 16.54
C ILE A 347 25.57 2.24 16.74
N ARG A 348 25.89 3.35 17.41
CA ARG A 348 27.24 3.75 17.83
C ARG A 348 27.53 3.35 19.26
N ILE A 349 26.60 3.69 20.14
CA ILE A 349 26.72 3.60 21.59
C ILE A 349 25.40 3.06 22.10
N SER A 350 25.45 2.14 23.03
CA SER A 350 24.28 1.63 23.73
C SER A 350 24.59 1.51 25.21
N HIS A 351 23.74 2.12 26.02
CA HIS A 351 23.72 1.98 27.48
C HIS A 351 22.31 1.56 27.90
N GLU A 352 22.23 0.60 28.81
CA GLU A 352 20.97 0.10 29.36
C GLU A 352 21.04 0.05 30.88
N TRP A 353 19.92 0.38 31.52
CA TRP A 353 19.74 0.35 32.96
C TRP A 353 18.46 -0.40 33.31
N ASN A 354 18.42 -1.00 34.49
CA ASN A 354 17.19 -1.55 35.05
C ASN A 354 16.37 -0.46 35.77
N ILE A 355 15.19 -0.84 36.27
CA ILE A 355 14.22 0.07 36.90
C ILE A 355 14.73 0.78 38.16
N ASP A 356 15.77 0.22 38.80
CA ASP A 356 16.43 0.76 39.99
C ASP A 356 17.60 1.70 39.64
N GLY A 357 17.87 1.90 38.34
CA GLY A 357 18.89 2.81 37.84
C GLY A 357 20.28 2.18 37.82
N ILE A 358 20.36 0.86 37.98
CA ILE A 358 21.59 0.09 37.89
C ILE A 358 21.85 -0.21 36.43
N LYS A 359 23.04 0.15 35.94
CA LYS A 359 23.45 -0.11 34.57
C LYS A 359 23.59 -1.62 34.37
N VAL A 360 22.97 -2.19 33.34
CA VAL A 360 22.99 -3.63 33.02
C VAL A 360 23.81 -3.96 31.78
N SER A 361 24.00 -2.99 30.88
CA SER A 361 24.81 -3.15 29.66
C SER A 361 25.41 -1.82 29.21
N GLN A 362 26.65 -1.84 28.73
CA GLN A 362 27.23 -0.76 27.95
C GLN A 362 28.18 -1.27 26.89
N TRP A 363 28.18 -0.61 25.74
CA TRP A 363 29.16 -0.85 24.69
C TRP A 363 29.14 0.23 23.62
N GLU A 364 30.22 0.25 22.83
CA GLU A 364 30.42 1.18 21.73
C GLU A 364 30.97 0.50 20.47
N GLN A 365 30.80 1.16 19.33
CA GLN A 365 31.34 0.76 18.02
C GLN A 365 32.09 1.92 17.35
N ASP A 366 33.12 1.63 16.55
CA ASP A 366 33.76 2.58 15.63
C ASP A 366 32.97 2.79 14.34
N GLU A 367 33.33 3.79 13.54
CA GLU A 367 32.64 4.19 12.29
C GLU A 367 32.40 3.04 11.29
N ASN A 368 33.16 1.95 11.40
CA ASN A 368 33.04 0.76 10.58
C ASN A 368 32.16 -0.34 11.25
N HIS A 369 31.43 0.01 12.31
CA HIS A 369 30.55 -0.85 13.09
C HIS A 369 31.28 -1.95 13.88
N ASN A 370 32.58 -1.79 14.11
CA ASN A 370 33.33 -2.74 14.91
C ASN A 370 33.27 -2.35 16.39
N ARG A 371 33.12 -3.32 17.30
CA ARG A 371 33.17 -3.08 18.75
C ARG A 371 34.50 -2.44 19.15
N GLN A 372 34.43 -1.45 20.04
CA GLN A 372 35.59 -0.74 20.56
C GLN A 372 35.44 -0.46 22.05
N GLY A 373 36.58 -0.40 22.75
CA GLY A 373 36.63 -0.02 24.16
C GLY A 373 35.98 -1.05 25.07
N ASP A 374 35.40 -0.58 26.16
CA ASP A 374 34.80 -1.40 27.19
C ASP A 374 33.39 -1.89 26.81
N ASP A 375 33.22 -3.20 26.86
CA ASP A 375 31.95 -3.90 26.78
C ASP A 375 31.67 -4.53 28.14
N ILE A 376 30.70 -3.98 28.88
CA ILE A 376 30.43 -4.35 30.25
C ILE A 376 28.97 -4.73 30.41
N GLU A 377 28.75 -5.87 31.04
CA GLU A 377 27.45 -6.35 31.46
C GLU A 377 27.44 -6.45 33.00
N TRP A 378 26.33 -6.11 33.63
CA TRP A 378 26.15 -6.23 35.08
C TRP A 378 24.93 -7.11 35.39
N TYR A 379 24.92 -7.69 36.58
CA TYR A 379 23.72 -8.27 37.18
C TYR A 379 22.81 -7.16 37.72
N ASP A 380 21.56 -7.49 38.01
CA ASP A 380 20.58 -6.54 38.55
C ASP A 380 20.98 -5.94 39.90
N ASN A 381 21.83 -6.63 40.66
CA ASN A 381 22.38 -6.13 41.93
C ASN A 381 23.55 -5.15 41.76
N GLY A 382 23.94 -4.84 40.52
CA GLY A 382 25.04 -3.92 40.19
C GLY A 382 26.43 -4.53 40.18
N GLN A 383 26.57 -5.83 40.47
CA GLN A 383 27.84 -6.53 40.30
C GLN A 383 28.15 -6.74 38.82
N LYS A 384 29.41 -6.52 38.44
CA LYS A 384 29.84 -6.81 37.06
C LYS A 384 29.63 -8.30 36.78
N ARG A 385 28.93 -8.62 35.70
CA ARG A 385 28.79 -9.98 35.19
C ARG A 385 29.92 -10.32 34.25
N LYS A 386 30.26 -9.37 33.37
CA LYS A 386 31.27 -9.54 32.34
C LYS A 386 31.86 -8.20 31.97
N HIS A 387 33.15 -8.21 31.67
CA HIS A 387 33.87 -7.05 31.16
C HIS A 387 34.84 -7.55 30.09
N SER A 388 34.63 -7.10 28.87
CA SER A 388 35.47 -7.40 27.72
C SER A 388 35.99 -6.09 27.16
N ILE A 389 37.24 -6.07 26.71
CA ILE A 389 37.80 -4.91 26.01
C ILE A 389 37.96 -5.29 24.54
N TYR A 390 37.44 -4.45 23.66
CA TYR A 390 37.52 -4.63 22.21
C TYR A 390 38.39 -3.57 21.56
N LYS A 391 39.10 -3.99 20.51
CA LYS A 391 39.77 -3.11 19.58
C LYS A 391 39.54 -3.60 18.16
N ASP A 392 39.03 -2.74 17.30
CA ASP A 392 38.71 -3.02 15.88
C ASP A 392 37.85 -4.28 15.74
N GLY A 393 36.88 -4.45 16.63
CA GLY A 393 35.91 -5.55 16.61
C GLY A 393 36.43 -6.87 17.19
N LYS A 394 37.68 -6.91 17.66
CA LYS A 394 38.32 -8.08 18.23
C LYS A 394 38.62 -7.88 19.70
N LEU A 395 38.57 -8.95 20.51
CA LEU A 395 39.00 -8.89 21.91
C LEU A 395 40.47 -8.44 22.00
N HIS A 396 40.73 -7.47 22.86
CA HIS A 396 42.06 -6.90 23.08
C HIS A 396 42.17 -6.42 24.52
N GLY A 397 43.13 -6.94 25.29
CA GLY A 397 43.20 -6.76 26.73
C GLY A 397 42.46 -7.88 27.49
N LYS A 398 41.99 -7.58 28.70
CA LYS A 398 41.36 -8.58 29.57
C LYS A 398 39.89 -8.79 29.23
N MET A 399 39.49 -10.06 29.20
CA MET A 399 38.11 -10.50 29.27
C MET A 399 37.90 -11.16 30.62
N GLN A 400 36.97 -10.65 31.41
CA GLN A 400 36.70 -11.07 32.77
C GLN A 400 35.22 -11.38 32.95
N GLY A 401 34.92 -12.30 33.86
CA GLY A 401 33.56 -12.61 34.27
C GLY A 401 33.50 -12.97 35.74
N TRP A 402 32.38 -12.62 36.35
CA TRP A 402 32.12 -12.83 37.78
C TRP A 402 30.74 -13.45 37.98
N SER A 403 30.56 -14.15 39.11
CA SER A 403 29.24 -14.54 39.61
C SER A 403 28.51 -13.36 40.24
N GLU A 404 27.23 -13.56 40.52
CA GLU A 404 26.33 -12.56 41.09
C GLU A 404 26.75 -12.08 42.50
N ASP A 405 27.48 -12.90 43.25
CA ASP A 405 28.08 -12.55 44.55
C ASP A 405 29.39 -11.75 44.44
N GLY A 406 29.88 -11.52 43.21
CA GLY A 406 31.12 -10.82 42.93
C GLY A 406 32.37 -11.72 42.88
N THR A 407 32.24 -13.03 43.06
CA THR A 407 33.38 -13.95 42.90
C THR A 407 33.84 -13.97 41.44
N GLN A 408 35.12 -13.68 41.20
CA GLN A 408 35.68 -13.70 39.85
C GLN A 408 35.77 -15.15 39.36
N LEU A 409 35.14 -15.47 38.23
CA LEU A 409 35.09 -16.84 37.69
C LEU A 409 36.14 -17.06 36.61
N TYR A 410 36.48 -16.03 35.84
CA TYR A 410 37.56 -16.10 34.86
C TYR A 410 38.19 -14.75 34.54
N SER A 411 39.41 -14.81 34.01
CA SER A 411 40.17 -13.68 33.46
C SER A 411 41.06 -14.20 32.35
N THR A 412 40.91 -13.72 31.13
CA THR A 412 41.77 -14.13 30.02
C THR A 412 42.24 -12.91 29.24
N GLU A 413 43.54 -12.82 29.00
CA GLU A 413 44.13 -11.77 28.17
C GLU A 413 44.09 -12.14 26.69
N TYR A 414 43.71 -11.16 25.87
CA TYR A 414 43.61 -11.27 24.42
C TYR A 414 44.45 -10.19 23.75
N ALA A 415 44.98 -10.51 22.57
CA ALA A 415 45.52 -9.53 21.64
C ALA A 415 44.98 -9.85 20.24
N HIS A 416 44.31 -8.89 19.61
CA HIS A 416 43.79 -9.01 18.24
C HIS A 416 42.87 -10.23 18.03
N GLY A 417 42.08 -10.56 19.05
CA GLY A 417 41.10 -11.65 19.03
C GLY A 417 41.65 -13.02 19.46
N GLU A 418 42.96 -13.15 19.68
CA GLU A 418 43.60 -14.39 20.12
C GLU A 418 44.01 -14.29 21.58
N ARG A 419 43.92 -15.40 22.33
CA ARG A 419 44.44 -15.46 23.71
C ARG A 419 45.94 -15.17 23.68
N ASN A 420 46.38 -14.16 24.41
CA ASN A 420 47.77 -13.73 24.45
C ASN A 420 48.04 -13.06 25.80
N GLY A 421 48.73 -13.77 26.68
CA GLY A 421 48.88 -13.42 28.08
C GLY A 421 48.27 -14.47 29.01
N GLN A 422 47.94 -14.05 30.22
CA GLN A 422 47.49 -14.96 31.27
C GLN A 422 45.99 -15.29 31.14
N SER A 423 45.64 -16.55 31.38
CA SER A 423 44.27 -17.04 31.48
C SER A 423 44.08 -17.80 32.79
N ARG A 424 43.14 -17.33 33.61
CA ARG A 424 42.80 -17.94 34.90
C ARG A 424 41.32 -18.24 34.98
N GLN A 425 40.99 -19.36 35.62
CA GLN A 425 39.63 -19.75 35.98
C GLN A 425 39.55 -20.09 37.47
N TRP A 426 38.46 -19.69 38.11
CA TRP A 426 38.21 -19.94 39.52
C TRP A 426 36.84 -20.60 39.71
N GLY A 427 36.74 -21.42 40.77
CA GLY A 427 35.48 -21.95 41.27
C GLY A 427 34.63 -20.89 41.94
N ARG A 428 33.36 -21.22 42.21
CA ARG A 428 32.43 -20.32 42.93
C ARG A 428 32.84 -20.04 44.37
N ASP A 429 33.68 -20.89 44.96
CA ASP A 429 34.28 -20.70 46.27
C ASP A 429 35.57 -19.84 46.23
N GLY A 430 35.94 -19.32 45.05
CA GLY A 430 37.15 -18.53 44.82
C GLY A 430 38.43 -19.37 44.65
N THR A 431 38.33 -20.71 44.64
CA THR A 431 39.51 -21.56 44.41
C THR A 431 40.01 -21.43 42.97
N LEU A 432 41.32 -21.27 42.77
CA LEU A 432 41.93 -21.26 41.43
C LEU A 432 41.90 -22.69 40.85
N ILE A 433 41.16 -22.88 39.76
CA ILE A 433 40.97 -24.17 39.07
C ILE A 433 42.00 -24.33 37.96
N GLU A 434 42.28 -23.25 37.22
CA GLU A 434 43.18 -23.27 36.07
C GLU A 434 43.96 -21.96 35.98
N ASP A 435 45.27 -22.04 35.74
CA ASP A 435 46.14 -20.92 35.35
C ASP A 435 47.03 -21.34 34.18
N CYS A 436 46.86 -20.70 33.03
CA CYS A 436 47.56 -20.97 31.79
C CYS A 436 48.19 -19.68 31.24
N GLN A 437 49.39 -19.80 30.69
CA GLN A 437 49.99 -18.73 29.88
C GLN A 437 49.79 -19.03 28.40
N TYR A 438 49.29 -18.04 27.64
CA TYR A 438 49.07 -18.14 26.20
C TYR A 438 50.00 -17.19 25.42
N GLN A 439 50.41 -17.62 24.24
CA GLN A 439 51.06 -16.80 23.23
C GLN A 439 50.44 -17.12 21.85
N ALA A 440 49.88 -16.11 21.18
CA ALA A 440 49.22 -16.25 19.87
C ALA A 440 48.23 -17.44 19.80
N GLY A 441 47.32 -17.52 20.78
CA GLY A 441 46.28 -18.53 20.87
C GLY A 441 46.72 -19.91 21.35
N LYS A 442 48.02 -20.15 21.55
CA LYS A 442 48.56 -21.43 22.02
C LYS A 442 49.06 -21.33 23.45
N ILE A 443 48.90 -22.40 24.20
CA ILE A 443 49.47 -22.54 25.54
C ILE A 443 51.00 -22.51 25.42
N SER A 444 51.66 -21.58 26.11
CA SER A 444 53.12 -21.44 26.10
C SER A 444 53.80 -22.28 27.18
N GLU A 445 53.10 -22.57 28.29
CA GLU A 445 53.56 -23.39 29.41
C GLU A 445 52.43 -24.30 29.90
N PRO A 446 52.71 -25.52 30.40
CA PRO A 446 51.67 -26.41 30.92
C PRO A 446 50.78 -25.69 31.95
N CYS A 447 49.47 -25.77 31.74
CA CYS A 447 48.52 -25.14 32.65
C CYS A 447 48.61 -25.76 34.05
N SER A 448 48.59 -24.90 35.07
CA SER A 448 48.42 -25.32 36.45
C SER A 448 46.94 -25.61 36.69
N VAL A 449 46.55 -26.89 36.58
CA VAL A 449 45.16 -27.33 36.77
C VAL A 449 45.02 -28.00 38.13
N ARG A 450 44.03 -27.57 38.91
CA ARG A 450 43.63 -28.24 40.14
C ARG A 450 42.36 -29.03 39.87
N THR A 451 42.45 -30.35 39.89
CA THR A 451 41.27 -31.21 39.80
C THR A 451 40.43 -31.02 41.08
N PRO A 452 39.13 -30.68 40.99
CA PRO A 452 38.27 -30.68 42.16
C PRO A 452 38.24 -32.10 42.75
N LEU A 453 38.49 -32.22 44.05
CA LEU A 453 38.37 -33.47 44.81
C LEU A 453 36.90 -33.82 45.07
#